data_AF-A0AAD0CE55-F1
#
_entry.id   AF-A0AAD0CE55-F1
#
_cell.length_a   1.000
_cell.length_b   1.000
_cell.length_c   1.000
_cell.angle_alpha   90.00
_cell.angle_beta   90.00
_cell.angle_gamma   90.00
#
_symmetry.space_group_name_H-M   'P 1'
#
loop_
_entity.id
_entity.type
_entity.pdbx_description
1 polymer ?
#
loop_
_entity_poly.entity_id
_entity_poly.type
_entity_poly.pdbx_seq_one_letter_code
_entity_poly.pdbx_strand_id
1 'polypeptide(L)'
;MLTLIICLFLSSFLAILICIFANLITGVLVGRKVKACQPQMGVIILESSLFRFENDVHKIEGQISPKSKVFLGSVWLFIKGFNNNHWLIISANGVDKQSYARLKRAVLSAVNGAQGSK
;
A
#
# COMPACT_ATOMS: atom_id res chain seq x y z
N MET A 1 19.92 22.07 -46.35
CA MET A 1 18.75 22.39 -45.51
C MET A 1 17.84 21.18 -45.30
N LEU A 2 17.29 20.56 -46.36
CA LEU A 2 16.40 19.39 -46.24
C LEU A 2 17.01 18.19 -45.47
N THR A 3 18.26 17.82 -45.75
CA THR A 3 18.95 16.69 -45.09
C THR A 3 19.14 16.91 -43.59
N LEU A 4 19.42 18.15 -43.16
CA LEU A 4 19.56 18.50 -41.74
C LEU A 4 18.21 18.39 -41.01
N ILE A 5 17.12 18.81 -41.65
CA ILE A 5 15.76 18.72 -41.10
C ILE A 5 15.35 17.24 -40.91
N ILE A 6 15.65 16.39 -41.89
CA ILE A 6 15.36 14.95 -41.82
C ILE A 6 16.19 14.27 -40.72
N CYS A 7 17.47 14.59 -40.58
CA CYS A 7 18.32 14.03 -39.52
C CYS A 7 17.86 14.45 -38.11
N LEU A 8 17.47 15.72 -37.92
CA LEU A 8 16.93 16.19 -36.63
C LEU A 8 15.62 15.50 -36.30
N PHE A 9 14.71 15.37 -37.28
CA PHE A 9 13.43 14.66 -37.09
C PHE A 9 13.63 13.19 -36.73
N LEU A 10 14.55 12.50 -37.40
CA LEU A 10 14.87 11.10 -37.12
C LEU A 10 15.47 10.93 -35.72
N SER A 11 16.33 11.86 -35.30
CA SER A 11 16.89 11.91 -33.94
C SER A 11 15.79 12.08 -32.88
N SER A 12 14.84 12.98 -33.10
CA SER A 12 13.70 13.19 -32.21
C SER A 12 12.78 11.98 -32.14
N PHE A 13 12.49 11.34 -33.29
CA PHE A 13 11.67 10.14 -33.33
C PHE A 13 12.34 8.97 -32.58
N LEU A 14 13.64 8.77 -32.77
CA LEU A 14 14.41 7.76 -32.06
C LEU A 14 14.44 8.02 -30.54
N ALA A 15 14.58 9.28 -30.13
CA ALA A 15 14.51 9.66 -28.72
C ALA A 15 13.13 9.37 -28.10
N ILE A 16 12.04 9.63 -28.82
CA ILE A 16 10.68 9.30 -28.38
C ILE A 16 10.52 7.79 -28.17
N LEU A 17 11.00 6.98 -29.12
CA LEU A 17 10.96 5.53 -28.98
C LEU A 17 11.75 5.05 -27.76
N ILE A 18 12.98 5.54 -27.56
CA ILE A 18 13.81 5.20 -26.39
C ILE A 18 13.08 5.58 -25.09
N CYS A 19 12.47 6.76 -25.02
CA CYS A 19 11.68 7.18 -23.86
C CYS A 19 10.49 6.24 -23.61
N ILE A 20 9.76 5.82 -24.64
CA ILE A 20 8.64 4.87 -24.49
C ILE A 20 9.15 3.55 -23.93
N PHE A 21 10.23 2.98 -24.48
CA PHE A 21 10.79 1.71 -24.01
C PHE A 21 11.35 1.82 -22.58
N ALA A 22 12.06 2.90 -22.25
CA ALA A 22 12.58 3.14 -20.91
C ALA A 22 11.46 3.25 -19.87
N ASN A 23 10.38 3.97 -20.20
CA ASN A 23 9.20 4.07 -19.34
C ASN A 23 8.47 2.73 -19.20
N LEU A 24 8.36 1.95 -20.28
CA LEU A 24 7.77 0.61 -20.24
C LEU A 24 8.57 -0.33 -19.32
N ILE A 25 9.89 -0.38 -19.49
CA ILE A 25 10.79 -1.20 -18.65
C ILE A 25 10.65 -0.77 -17.19
N THR A 26 10.67 0.53 -16.92
CA THR A 26 10.51 1.07 -15.57
C THR A 26 9.17 0.66 -14.96
N GLY A 27 8.07 0.78 -15.71
CA GLY A 27 6.74 0.35 -15.27
C GLY A 27 6.67 -1.14 -14.95
N VAL A 28 7.30 -1.99 -15.77
CA VAL A 28 7.39 -3.44 -15.52
C VAL A 28 8.20 -3.76 -14.26
N LEU A 29 9.34 -3.09 -14.06
CA LEU A 29 10.19 -3.29 -12.88
C LEU A 29 9.47 -2.87 -11.60
N VAL A 30 8.82 -1.71 -11.60
CA VAL A 30 8.02 -1.22 -10.46
C VAL A 30 6.85 -2.17 -10.19
N GLY A 31 6.11 -2.59 -11.21
CA GLY A 31 5.00 -3.54 -11.07
C GLY A 31 5.44 -4.88 -10.45
N ARG A 32 6.62 -5.39 -10.81
CA ARG A 32 7.20 -6.58 -10.20
C ARG A 32 7.57 -6.37 -8.73
N LYS A 33 8.17 -5.24 -8.38
CA LYS A 33 8.51 -4.90 -6.98
C LYS A 33 7.27 -4.76 -6.11
N VAL A 34 6.24 -4.07 -6.61
CA VAL A 34 4.96 -3.91 -5.89
C VAL A 34 4.32 -5.28 -5.62
N LYS A 35 4.27 -6.16 -6.63
CA LYS A 35 3.74 -7.52 -6.46
C LYS A 35 4.54 -8.36 -5.46
N ALA A 36 5.86 -8.20 -5.40
CA ALA A 36 6.71 -8.93 -4.46
C ALA A 36 6.54 -8.43 -3.01
N CYS A 37 6.27 -7.14 -2.81
CA CYS A 37 6.06 -6.56 -1.49
C CYS A 37 4.63 -6.76 -0.96
N GLN A 38 3.65 -7.04 -1.83
CA GLN A 38 2.28 -7.31 -1.43
C GLN A 38 2.15 -8.77 -0.95
N PRO A 39 1.83 -9.02 0.32
CA PRO A 39 1.53 -10.37 0.78
C PRO A 39 0.26 -10.86 0.05
N GLN A 40 0.37 -11.98 -0.69
CA GLN A 40 -0.74 -12.52 -1.49
C GLN A 40 -1.84 -13.16 -0.64
N MET A 41 -1.50 -13.64 0.54
CA MET A 41 -2.39 -14.24 1.53
C MET A 41 -1.90 -13.87 2.92
N GLY A 42 -2.79 -13.92 3.91
CA GLY A 42 -2.45 -13.64 5.30
C GLY A 42 -3.71 -13.57 6.14
N VAL A 43 -3.59 -13.95 7.42
CA VAL A 43 -4.67 -13.93 8.40
C VAL A 43 -4.52 -12.69 9.27
N ILE A 44 -5.63 -11.97 9.44
CA ILE A 44 -5.72 -10.87 10.39
C ILE A 44 -6.42 -11.40 11.64
N ILE A 45 -5.70 -11.41 12.76
CA ILE A 45 -6.20 -11.75 14.08
C ILE A 45 -6.40 -10.42 14.83
N LEU A 46 -7.66 -10.13 15.14
CA LEU A 46 -8.06 -8.97 15.92
C LEU A 46 -8.35 -9.42 17.36
N GLU A 47 -7.45 -9.06 18.27
CA GLU A 47 -7.71 -9.06 19.71
C GLU A 47 -8.19 -7.68 20.15
N SER A 48 -8.79 -7.60 21.34
CA SER A 48 -9.49 -6.41 21.86
C SER A 48 -8.65 -5.12 21.85
N SER A 49 -7.33 -5.21 21.95
CA SER A 49 -6.40 -4.07 21.83
C SER A 49 -5.18 -4.36 20.94
N LEU A 50 -5.02 -5.60 20.50
CA LEU A 50 -3.86 -6.09 19.77
C LEU A 50 -4.25 -6.47 18.34
N PHE A 51 -3.49 -5.97 17.38
CA PHE A 51 -3.59 -6.37 15.99
C PHE A 51 -2.43 -7.30 15.67
N ARG A 52 -2.76 -8.46 15.10
CA ARG A 52 -1.79 -9.41 14.59
C ARG A 52 -2.12 -9.75 13.13
N PHE A 53 -1.17 -9.49 12.25
CA PHE A 53 -1.19 -9.96 10.87
C PHE A 53 -0.14 -11.05 10.72
N GLU A 54 -0.58 -12.21 10.26
CA GLU A 54 0.31 -13.33 9.97
C GLU A 54 0.17 -13.77 8.52
N ASN A 55 1.30 -13.87 7.86
CA ASN A 55 1.46 -14.53 6.58
C ASN A 55 2.69 -15.45 6.69
N ASP A 56 2.82 -16.41 5.78
CA ASP A 56 3.94 -17.35 5.67
C ASP A 56 5.32 -16.66 5.69
N VAL A 57 5.38 -15.38 5.31
CA VAL A 57 6.61 -14.59 5.23
C VAL A 57 6.69 -13.48 6.28
N HIS A 58 5.57 -12.96 6.75
CA HIS A 58 5.54 -11.75 7.57
C HIS A 58 4.62 -11.91 8.78
N LYS A 59 5.18 -11.69 9.97
CA LYS A 59 4.44 -11.62 11.22
C LYS A 59 4.53 -10.20 11.77
N ILE A 60 3.38 -9.53 11.84
CA ILE A 60 3.27 -8.16 12.35
C ILE A 60 2.33 -8.19 13.55
N GLU A 61 2.82 -7.80 14.71
CA GLU A 61 2.03 -7.71 15.93
C GLU A 61 2.20 -6.33 16.56
N GLY A 62 1.14 -5.80 17.14
CA GLY A 62 1.21 -4.61 17.97
C GLY A 62 -0.15 -3.98 18.24
N GLN A 63 -0.14 -2.90 19.01
CA GLN A 63 -1.39 -2.22 19.36
C GLN A 63 -1.82 -1.25 18.27
N ILE A 64 -3.12 -1.21 17.98
CA ILE A 64 -3.68 -0.24 17.04
C ILE A 64 -3.53 1.16 17.66
N SER A 65 -2.73 2.00 17.01
CA SER A 65 -2.56 3.38 17.46
C SER A 65 -3.77 4.23 17.09
N PRO A 66 -4.11 5.24 17.90
CA PRO A 66 -5.14 6.22 17.56
C PRO A 66 -4.78 7.09 16.36
N LYS A 67 -3.55 7.01 15.83
CA LYS A 67 -3.15 7.64 14.56
C LYS A 67 -3.72 6.92 13.32
N SER A 68 -4.24 5.71 13.49
CA SER A 68 -4.83 4.91 12.40
C SER A 68 -6.04 5.62 11.79
N LYS A 69 -6.28 5.41 10.49
CA LYS A 69 -7.36 6.07 9.75
C LYS A 69 -8.15 5.07 8.92
N VAL A 70 -9.44 5.35 8.76
CA VAL A 70 -10.30 4.63 7.82
C VAL A 70 -10.59 5.56 6.66
N PHE A 71 -10.20 5.15 5.45
CA PHE A 71 -10.50 5.83 4.20
C PHE A 71 -11.50 5.00 3.38
N LEU A 72 -12.15 5.63 2.40
CA LEU A 72 -13.14 4.93 1.57
C LEU A 72 -12.53 3.65 0.96
N GLY A 73 -13.01 2.50 1.40
CA GLY A 73 -12.56 1.18 0.93
C GLY A 73 -11.16 0.75 1.41
N SER A 74 -10.51 1.46 2.34
CA SER A 74 -9.23 1.01 2.91
C SER A 74 -9.05 1.43 4.37
N VAL A 75 -8.37 0.58 5.13
CA VAL A 75 -7.99 0.86 6.52
C VAL A 75 -6.48 1.03 6.58
N TRP A 76 -6.05 2.17 7.13
CA TRP A 76 -4.67 2.57 7.28
C TRP A 76 -4.30 2.41 8.75
N LEU A 77 -3.59 1.34 9.06
CA LEU A 77 -3.20 0.98 10.41
C LEU A 77 -1.82 1.53 10.72
N PHE A 78 -1.74 2.27 11.83
CA PHE A 78 -0.48 2.60 12.47
C PHE A 78 -0.35 1.69 13.69
N ILE A 79 0.58 0.74 13.65
CA ILE A 79 0.74 -0.28 14.68
C ILE A 79 1.87 0.15 15.61
N LYS A 80 1.57 0.38 16.89
CA LYS A 80 2.60 0.64 17.92
C LYS A 80 3.43 -0.63 18.12
N GLY A 81 4.74 -0.51 17.98
CA GLY A 81 5.67 -1.64 18.03
C GLY A 81 6.10 -2.12 16.63
N PHE A 82 5.37 -1.72 15.59
CA PHE A 82 5.85 -1.81 14.22
C PHE A 82 6.62 -0.52 13.89
N ASN A 83 7.70 -0.65 13.10
CA ASN A 83 8.64 0.44 12.79
C ASN A 83 7.93 1.80 12.61
N ASN A 84 8.40 2.84 13.32
CA ASN A 84 7.73 4.13 13.52
C ASN A 84 7.27 4.86 12.23
N ASN A 85 7.80 4.47 11.08
CA ASN A 85 7.52 5.11 9.78
C ASN A 85 6.66 4.27 8.83
N HIS A 86 6.23 3.06 9.19
CA HIS A 86 5.51 2.18 8.27
C HIS A 86 4.02 2.10 8.61
N TRP A 87 3.20 2.25 7.57
CA TRP A 87 1.75 2.11 7.64
C TRP A 87 1.36 0.77 7.01
N LEU A 88 0.48 0.03 7.68
CA LEU A 88 -0.13 -1.16 7.10
C LEU A 88 -1.46 -0.75 6.46
N ILE A 89 -1.56 -0.88 5.14
CA ILE A 89 -2.76 -0.51 4.39
C ILE A 89 -3.50 -1.78 3.98
N ILE A 90 -4.74 -1.89 4.42
CA ILE A 90 -5.61 -3.04 4.13
C ILE A 90 -6.79 -2.56 3.29
N SER A 91 -6.89 -3.09 2.07
CA SER A 91 -7.98 -2.78 1.14
C SER A 91 -9.20 -3.66 1.41
N ALA A 92 -10.40 -3.09 1.29
CA ALA A 92 -11.66 -3.82 1.38
C ALA A 92 -11.80 -4.91 0.31
N ASN A 93 -11.10 -4.77 -0.82
CA ASN A 93 -11.14 -5.76 -1.91
C ASN A 93 -10.28 -7.00 -1.60
N GLY A 94 -9.36 -6.91 -0.63
CA GLY A 94 -8.46 -8.01 -0.26
C GLY A 94 -8.92 -8.82 0.95
N VAL A 95 -10.08 -8.48 1.54
CA VAL A 95 -10.59 -9.07 2.78
C VAL A 95 -12.08 -9.33 2.62
N ASP A 96 -12.61 -10.37 3.28
CA ASP A 96 -14.05 -10.62 3.29
C ASP A 96 -14.82 -9.44 3.93
N LYS A 97 -16.06 -9.25 3.50
CA LYS A 97 -16.89 -8.10 3.93
C LYS A 97 -17.07 -8.04 5.45
N GLN A 98 -17.16 -9.19 6.12
CA GLN A 98 -17.42 -9.26 7.55
C GLN A 98 -16.17 -8.91 8.36
N SER A 99 -15.01 -9.45 7.99
CA SER A 99 -13.72 -9.14 8.60
C SER A 99 -13.33 -7.68 8.35
N TYR A 100 -13.60 -7.14 7.16
CA TYR A 100 -13.41 -5.72 6.90
C TYR A 100 -14.29 -4.85 7.82
N ALA A 101 -15.56 -5.20 8.01
CA ALA A 101 -16.45 -4.49 8.92
C ALA A 101 -15.98 -4.57 10.39
N ARG A 102 -15.47 -5.73 10.83
CA ARG A 102 -14.88 -5.92 12.17
C ARG A 102 -13.63 -5.08 12.35
N LEU A 103 -12.71 -5.10 11.38
CA LEU A 103 -11.50 -4.29 11.38
C LEU A 103 -11.81 -2.79 11.44
N LYS A 104 -12.76 -2.34 10.61
CA LYS A 104 -13.22 -0.94 10.61
C LYS A 104 -13.75 -0.53 11.99
N ARG A 105 -14.55 -1.37 12.64
CA ARG A 105 -15.06 -1.11 13.99
C ARG A 105 -13.96 -1.05 15.05
N ALA A 106 -12.99 -1.98 15.01
CA ALA A 106 -11.87 -1.99 15.94
C ALA A 106 -11.02 -0.72 15.83
N VAL A 107 -10.72 -0.27 14.61
CA VAL A 107 -9.97 0.98 14.38
C VAL A 107 -10.76 2.20 14.85
N LEU A 108 -12.05 2.30 14.52
CA LEU A 108 -12.89 3.40 14.99
C LEU A 108 -12.99 3.42 16.52
N SER A 109 -13.10 2.26 17.17
CA SER A 109 -13.09 2.15 18.62
C SER A 109 -11.77 2.61 19.24
N ALA A 110 -10.63 2.23 18.67
CA ALA A 110 -9.32 2.67 19.13
C ALA A 110 -9.10 4.19 18.95
N VAL A 111 -9.56 4.75 17.83
CA VAL A 111 -9.48 6.20 17.56
C VAL A 111 -10.39 6.99 18.50
N ASN A 112 -11.66 6.57 18.65
CA ASN A 112 -12.64 7.27 19.48
C ASN A 112 -12.37 7.10 20.98
N GLY A 113 -11.90 5.93 21.42
CA GLY A 113 -11.53 5.68 22.81
C GLY A 113 -10.36 6.56 23.28
N ALA A 114 -9.44 6.93 22.37
CA ALA A 114 -8.38 7.88 22.67
C ALA A 114 -8.86 9.34 22.70
N GLN A 115 -9.97 9.68 22.03
CA GLN A 115 -10.57 11.02 22.08
C GLN A 115 -11.34 11.27 23.38
N GLY A 116 -11.92 10.24 24.01
CA GLY A 116 -12.65 10.36 25.28
C GLY A 116 -11.80 10.39 26.55
N SER A 117 -10.47 10.27 26.44
CA SER A 117 -9.53 10.27 27.58
C SER A 117 -8.80 11.60 27.77
N LYS A 118 -9.31 12.70 27.19
CA LYS A 118 -8.76 14.05 27.31
C LYS A 118 -9.64 14.94 28.17
#